data_AF-A0A558CPC7-F1
#
_entry.id   AF-A0A558CPC7-F1
#
_cell.length_a   1.000
_cell.length_b   1.000
_cell.length_c   1.000
_cell.angle_alpha   90.00
_cell.angle_beta   90.00
_cell.angle_gamma   90.00
#
_symmetry.space_group_name_H-M   'P 1'
#
loop_
_entity.id
_entity.type
_entity.pdbx_description
1 polymer ?
#
loop_
_entity_poly.entity_id
_entity_poly.type
_entity_poly.pdbx_seq_one_letter_code
_entity_poly.pdbx_strand_id
1 'polypeptide(L)' 'MSGEKQVNDSGSSVESGPSAVFIAYCEAEFERRRNSDQPFDEAVYRDAMELTLRKIRALEEEGYA' A
#
# COMPACT_ATOMS: atom_id res chain seq x y z
N MET A 1 -29.13 -32.56 -6.75
CA MET A 1 -29.42 -31.52 -5.74
C MET A 1 -28.41 -31.65 -4.62
N SER A 2 -27.83 -30.54 -4.18
CA SER A 2 -26.92 -30.38 -3.03
C SER A 2 -25.46 -30.79 -3.31
N GLY A 3 -24.48 -29.90 -3.31
CA GLY A 3 -24.49 -28.46 -3.12
C GLY A 3 -23.10 -27.96 -3.53
N GLU A 4 -23.07 -27.08 -4.52
CA GLU A 4 -21.85 -26.38 -4.89
C GLU A 4 -21.49 -25.47 -3.72
N LYS A 5 -20.33 -25.74 -3.13
CA LYS A 5 -19.77 -24.91 -2.08
C LYS A 5 -19.44 -23.57 -2.74
N GLN A 6 -20.36 -22.64 -2.58
CA GLN A 6 -20.22 -21.25 -3.00
C GLN A 6 -18.98 -20.72 -2.29
N VAL A 7 -17.86 -20.73 -3.01
CA VAL A 7 -16.67 -20.00 -2.63
C VAL A 7 -17.13 -18.56 -2.67
N ASN A 8 -17.44 -18.02 -1.49
CA ASN A 8 -17.52 -16.59 -1.31
C ASN A 8 -16.12 -16.08 -1.63
N ASP A 9 -15.92 -15.78 -2.91
CA ASP A 9 -15.05 -14.72 -3.36
C ASP A 9 -15.59 -13.46 -2.68
N SER A 10 -15.22 -13.33 -1.40
CA SER A 10 -15.22 -12.07 -0.70
C SER A 10 -14.21 -11.24 -1.45
N GLY A 11 -14.62 -10.75 -2.62
CA GLY A 11 -13.91 -9.75 -3.37
C GLY A 11 -13.62 -8.66 -2.37
N SER A 12 -12.39 -8.67 -1.88
CA SER A 12 -11.83 -7.58 -1.11
C SER A 12 -12.05 -6.41 -2.02
N SER A 13 -13.05 -5.61 -1.67
CA SER A 13 -13.39 -4.41 -2.39
C SER A 13 -12.23 -3.50 -2.06
N VAL A 14 -11.13 -3.68 -2.79
CA VAL A 14 -9.97 -2.83 -2.65
C VAL A 14 -10.42 -1.52 -3.26
N GLU A 15 -10.99 -0.67 -2.40
CA GLU A 15 -10.88 0.77 -2.55
C GLU A 15 -9.39 1.12 -2.52
N SER A 16 -8.62 0.73 -3.54
CA SER A 16 -7.21 1.12 -3.62
C SER A 16 -7.05 2.25 -4.59
N GLY A 17 -7.36 3.45 -4.13
CA GLY A 17 -6.78 4.65 -4.71
C GLY A 17 -5.24 4.55 -4.71
N PRO A 18 -4.56 5.32 -5.55
CA PRO A 18 -3.09 5.36 -5.60
C PRO A 18 -2.40 5.45 -4.22
N SER A 19 -3.01 6.11 -3.23
CA SER A 19 -2.47 6.19 -1.87
C SER A 19 -2.40 4.82 -1.18
N ALA A 20 -3.42 3.99 -1.32
CA ALA A 20 -3.45 2.65 -0.74
C ALA A 20 -2.43 1.72 -1.42
N VAL A 21 -2.30 1.81 -2.75
CA VAL A 21 -1.29 1.05 -3.50
C VAL A 21 0.12 1.47 -3.09
N PHE A 22 0.35 2.78 -2.93
CA PHE A 22 1.63 3.31 -2.50
C PHE A 22 2.01 2.85 -1.08
N ILE A 23 1.06 2.87 -0.14
CA ILE A 23 1.28 2.37 1.23
C ILE A 23 1.71 0.89 1.19
N ALA A 24 0.95 0.05 0.49
CA ALA A 24 1.25 -1.39 0.42
C ALA A 24 2.64 -1.66 -0.18
N TYR A 25 3.03 -0.91 -1.21
CA TYR A 25 4.38 -0.98 -1.77
C TYR A 25 5.44 -0.57 -0.73
N CYS A 26 5.25 0.56 -0.05
CA CYS A 26 6.21 1.06 0.92
C CYS A 26 6.40 0.11 2.10
N GLU A 27 5.34 -0.53 2.58
CA GLU A 27 5.44 -1.52 3.66
C GLU A 27 6.24 -2.75 3.24
N ALA A 28 5.98 -3.29 2.04
CA ALA A 28 6.71 -4.43 1.51
C ALA A 28 8.20 -4.10 1.30
N GLU A 29 8.49 -2.91 0.77
CA GLU A 29 9.87 -2.46 0.53
C GLU A 29 10.61 -2.14 1.82
N PHE A 30 9.94 -1.57 2.82
CA PHE A 30 10.51 -1.35 4.15
C PHE A 30 10.98 -2.66 4.78
N GLU A 31 10.14 -3.70 4.77
CA GLU A 31 10.51 -5.02 5.28
C GLU A 31 11.64 -5.66 4.46
N ARG A 32 11.65 -5.50 3.12
CA ARG A 32 12.77 -5.97 2.29
C ARG A 32 14.09 -5.31 2.68
N ARG A 33 14.09 -4.00 2.92
CA ARG A 33 15.29 -3.22 3.25
C ARG A 33 15.76 -3.49 4.68
N ARG A 34 14.84 -3.58 5.64
CA ARG A 34 15.15 -3.91 7.04
C ARG A 34 15.79 -5.30 7.18
N ASN A 35 15.38 -6.26 6.35
CA ASN A 35 15.92 -7.62 6.35
C ASN A 35 17.10 -7.82 5.39
N SER A 36 17.76 -6.74 4.95
CA SER A 36 18.93 -6.80 4.07
C SER A 36 20.23 -6.52 4.83
N ASP A 37 21.36 -7.00 4.31
CA ASP A 37 22.69 -6.71 4.86
C ASP A 37 23.21 -5.30 4.51
N GLN A 38 22.36 -4.44 3.95
CA GLN A 38 22.72 -3.09 3.52
C GLN A 38 22.30 -2.06 4.57
N PRO A 39 23.07 -0.96 4.75
CA PRO A 39 22.62 0.16 5.55
C PRO A 39 21.23 0.65 5.11
N PHE A 40 20.35 0.85 6.08
CA PHE A 40 19.00 1.32 5.86
C PHE A 40 18.63 2.35 6.93
N ASP A 41 18.39 3.59 6.49
CA ASP A 41 17.91 4.66 7.35
C ASP A 41 16.38 4.62 7.38
N GLU A 42 15.84 3.97 8.40
CA GLU A 42 14.40 3.78 8.57
C GLU A 42 13.66 5.11 8.78
N ALA A 43 14.29 6.09 9.42
CA ALA A 43 13.69 7.38 9.72
C ALA A 43 13.51 8.18 8.43
N VAL A 44 14.58 8.30 7.64
CA VAL A 44 14.53 9.00 6.34
C VAL A 44 13.53 8.34 5.39
N TYR A 45 13.43 7.01 5.40
CA TYR A 45 12.45 6.29 4.59
C TYR A 45 11.01 6.65 4.98
N ARG A 46 10.70 6.63 6.28
CA ARG A 46 9.35 6.95 6.79
C ARG A 46 8.98 8.40 6.51
N ASP A 47 9.91 9.34 6.68
CA ASP A 47 9.68 10.75 6.37
C ASP A 47 9.35 10.96 4.89
N ALA A 48 10.09 10.28 4.00
CA ALA A 48 9.83 10.33 2.56
C ALA A 48 8.49 9.69 2.17
N MET A 49 8.14 8.57 2.79
CA MET A 49 6.85 7.90 2.60
C MET A 49 5.70 8.82 3.01
N GLU A 50 5.77 9.46 4.18
CA GLU A 50 4.72 10.35 4.68
C GLU A 50 4.53 11.56 3.77
N LEU A 51 5.63 12.20 3.35
CA LEU A 51 5.57 13.34 2.44
C LEU A 51 4.91 12.97 1.10
N THR A 52 5.30 11.83 0.53
CA THR A 52 4.75 11.35 -0.73
C THR A 52 3.27 11.00 -0.60
N LEU A 53 2.90 10.28 0.46
CA LEU A 53 1.53 9.90 0.74
C LEU A 53 0.62 11.12 0.89
N ARG A 54 1.09 12.17 1.56
CA ARG A 54 0.37 13.44 1.69
C ARG A 54 0.07 14.05 0.33
N LYS A 55 1.03 14.01 -0.61
CA LYS A 55 0.82 14.56 -1.96
C LYS A 55 -0.12 13.69 -2.79
N ILE A 56 -0.02 12.36 -2.69
CA ILE A 56 -0.91 11.45 -3.41
C ILE A 56 -2.36 11.67 -2.96
N ARG A 57 -2.62 11.72 -1.66
CA ARG A 57 -3.97 11.98 -1.13
C ARG A 57 -4.54 13.32 -1.59
N ALA A 58 -3.74 14.37 -1.62
CA ALA A 58 -4.18 15.65 -2.16
C ALA A 58 -4.56 15.55 -3.64
N LEU A 59 -3.82 14.77 -4.45
CA LEU A 59 -4.17 14.54 -5.86
C LEU A 59 -5.43 13.70 -6.02
N GLU A 60 -5.67 12.72 -5.15
CA GLU A 60 -6.91 11.93 -5.14
C GLU A 60 -8.12 12.82 -4.81
N GLU A 61 -8.00 13.69 -3.81
CA GLU A 61 -9.02 14.67 -3.44
C GLU A 61 -9.31 15.67 -4.57
N GLU A 62 -8.28 16.06 -5.33
CA GLU A 62 -8.39 16.93 -6.51
C GLU A 62 -8.89 16.18 -7.77
N GLY A 63 -8.98 14.85 -7.75
CA GLY A 63 -9.40 14.02 -8.89
C GLY A 63 -8.32 13.81 -9.96
N TYR A 64 -7.05 14.02 -9.62
CA TYR A 64 -5.89 13.81 -10.50
C TYR A 64 -5.21 12.44 -10.32
N ALA A 65 -5.62 11.69 -9.30
CA ALA A 65 -5.07 10.38 -8.95
C ALA A 65 -6.21 9.41 -8.62
#